data_AF-A0A0K1PIG5-F1
#
_entry.id   AF-A0A0K1PIG5-F1
#
_cell.length_a   1.000
_cell.length_b   1.000
_cell.length_c   1.000
_cell.angle_alpha   90.00
_cell.angle_beta   90.00
_cell.angle_gamma   90.00
#
_symmetry.space_group_name_H-M   'P 1'
#
loop_
_entity.id
_entity.type
_entity.pdbx_description
1 polymer ?
#
loop_
_entity_poly.entity_id
_entity_poly.type
_entity_poly.pdbx_seq_one_letter_code
_entity_poly.pdbx_strand_id
1 'polypeptide(L)'
;MRGKLLLIGLGAMLLLGLSALIALMGLQPGPEAGRAMPQGTTRADLPDPDGRGAELAARYCRSCHAVPLPSLHTPEEWPAVVEEMRGRMISRVMAPLPTPSIAEHHELVAYFQRYGRAPADRDAEPTETAVAPEADAPAKDDGAPAPRPGEGDVAGN
;
A
#
# COMPACT_ATOMS: atom_id res chain seq x y z
N MET A 1 53.84 39.43 6.97
CA MET A 1 53.08 38.55 7.89
C MET A 1 51.59 38.92 8.02
N ARG A 2 51.20 40.21 7.92
CA ARG A 2 49.80 40.68 8.07
C ARG A 2 48.82 40.16 7.01
N GLY A 3 49.25 39.99 5.74
CA GLY A 3 48.38 39.47 4.67
C GLY A 3 48.04 37.97 4.76
N LYS A 4 48.95 37.15 5.32
CA LYS A 4 48.68 35.72 5.55
C LYS A 4 47.62 35.52 6.64
N LEU A 5 47.60 36.38 7.66
CA LEU A 5 46.59 36.32 8.73
C LEU A 5 45.19 36.68 8.23
N LEU A 6 45.08 37.64 7.30
CA LEU A 6 43.80 38.02 6.68
C LEU A 6 43.25 36.92 5.75
N LEU A 7 44.12 36.25 4.98
CA LEU A 7 43.72 35.11 4.13
C LEU A 7 43.29 33.89 4.95
N ILE A 8 43.97 33.61 6.06
CA ILE A 8 43.58 32.54 7.00
C ILE A 8 42.24 32.89 7.67
N GLY A 9 42.05 34.15 8.09
CA GLY A 9 40.81 34.62 8.68
C GLY A 9 39.62 34.55 7.71
N LEU A 10 39.80 34.99 6.46
CA LEU A 10 38.75 34.92 5.44
C LEU A 10 38.42 33.47 5.06
N GLY A 11 39.44 32.61 4.96
CA GLY A 11 39.25 31.18 4.71
C GLY A 11 38.50 30.46 5.83
N ALA A 12 38.83 30.76 7.09
CA ALA A 12 38.12 30.23 8.25
C ALA A 12 36.67 30.70 8.29
N MET A 13 36.40 31.97 7.96
CA MET A 13 35.04 32.51 7.95
C MET A 13 34.19 31.92 6.82
N LEU A 14 34.77 31.70 5.63
CA LEU A 14 34.13 31.02 4.51
C LEU A 14 33.84 29.54 4.83
N LEU A 15 34.77 28.83 5.45
CA LEU A 15 34.58 27.43 5.86
C LEU A 15 33.50 27.29 6.93
N LEU A 16 33.48 28.17 7.93
CA LEU A 16 32.45 28.17 8.97
C LEU A 16 31.08 28.56 8.40
N GLY A 17 31.02 29.55 7.50
CA GLY A 17 29.80 29.94 6.80
C GLY A 17 29.24 28.84 5.90
N LEU A 18 30.09 28.15 5.14
CA LEU A 18 29.69 27.03 4.27
C LEU A 18 29.19 25.85 5.10
N SER A 19 29.84 25.56 6.22
CA SER A 19 29.40 24.51 7.16
C SER A 19 28.03 24.81 7.76
N ALA A 20 27.75 26.07 8.12
CA ALA A 20 26.44 26.50 8.61
C ALA A 20 25.34 26.42 7.53
N LEU A 21 25.68 26.78 6.29
CA LEU A 21 24.77 26.66 5.14
C LEU A 21 24.42 25.20 4.81
N ILE A 22 25.40 24.29 4.87
CA ILE A 22 25.18 22.85 4.69
C ILE A 22 24.25 22.31 5.79
N ALA A 23 24.41 22.76 7.04
CA ALA A 23 23.52 22.37 8.14
C ALA A 23 22.08 22.91 7.97
N LEU A 24 21.90 24.11 7.39
CA LEU A 24 20.57 24.67 7.11
C LEU A 24 19.86 24.00 5.92
N MET A 25 20.59 23.46 4.93
CA MET A 25 20.00 22.79 3.75
C MET A 25 19.53 21.35 3.99
N GLY A 26 19.38 20.91 5.25
CA GLY A 26 18.50 19.77 5.56
C GLY A 26 18.94 18.39 5.08
N LEU A 27 20.21 18.18 4.74
CA LEU A 27 20.74 16.83 4.51
C LEU A 27 21.16 16.19 5.84
N GLN A 28 20.19 16.03 6.75
CA GLN A 28 20.39 15.13 7.88
C GLN A 28 20.42 13.71 7.34
N PRO A 29 21.48 12.90 7.57
CA PRO A 29 21.32 11.46 7.52
C PRO A 29 20.36 11.12 8.65
N GLY A 30 19.07 10.99 8.34
CA GLY A 30 18.13 10.40 9.28
C GLY A 30 18.65 9.03 9.68
N PRO A 31 18.35 8.54 10.90
CA PRO A 31 18.63 7.15 11.22
C PRO A 31 17.91 6.32 10.17
N GLU A 32 18.68 5.73 9.26
CA GLU A 32 18.24 4.65 8.42
C GLU A 32 18.02 3.44 9.34
N ALA A 33 16.97 3.52 10.14
CA ALA A 33 16.18 2.35 10.46
C ALA A 33 15.56 1.93 9.13
N GLY A 34 16.41 1.35 8.28
CA GLY A 34 16.02 0.59 7.13
C GLY A 34 14.91 -0.29 7.65
N ARG A 35 13.68 0.00 7.22
CA ARG A 35 12.62 -0.96 7.35
C ARG A 35 13.18 -2.17 6.66
N ALA A 36 13.62 -3.16 7.44
CA ALA A 36 14.12 -4.40 6.92
C ALA A 36 13.03 -4.85 5.96
N MET A 37 13.30 -4.71 4.66
CA MET A 37 12.38 -5.14 3.64
C MET A 37 12.12 -6.61 3.98
N PRO A 38 10.86 -7.02 4.20
CA PRO A 38 10.58 -8.42 4.45
C PRO A 38 11.33 -9.20 3.37
N GLN A 39 12.12 -10.18 3.82
CA GLN A 39 13.03 -10.88 2.94
C GLN A 39 12.20 -11.40 1.77
N GLY A 40 12.57 -10.96 0.57
CA GLY A 40 11.72 -11.10 -0.59
C GLY A 40 11.41 -12.56 -0.83
N THR A 41 10.15 -12.85 -1.14
CA THR A 41 9.67 -14.14 -1.61
C THR A 41 10.58 -14.72 -2.70
N THR A 42 11.03 -15.94 -2.46
CA THR A 42 11.96 -16.71 -3.28
C THR A 42 11.22 -17.83 -4.03
N ARG A 43 11.94 -18.56 -4.89
CA ARG A 43 11.38 -19.73 -5.58
C ARG A 43 10.79 -20.78 -4.63
N ALA A 44 11.43 -20.98 -3.48
CA ALA A 44 11.03 -22.00 -2.50
C ALA A 44 9.69 -21.66 -1.82
N ASP A 45 9.31 -20.38 -1.83
CA ASP A 45 8.06 -19.89 -1.26
C ASP A 45 6.87 -19.98 -2.26
N LEU A 46 7.15 -20.38 -3.51
CA LEU A 46 6.14 -20.48 -4.56
C LEU A 46 5.48 -21.87 -4.59
N PRO A 47 4.20 -21.96 -5.01
CA PRO A 47 3.57 -23.24 -5.33
C PRO A 47 4.35 -23.99 -6.42
N ASP A 48 4.45 -25.31 -6.31
CA ASP A 48 5.23 -26.14 -7.25
C ASP A 48 6.67 -25.59 -7.47
N PRO A 49 7.48 -25.50 -6.40
CA PRO A 49 8.77 -24.81 -6.44
C PRO A 49 9.73 -25.45 -7.43
N ASP A 50 9.68 -26.76 -7.65
CA ASP A 50 10.53 -27.47 -8.62
C ASP A 50 9.97 -27.38 -10.06
N GLY A 51 8.73 -26.92 -10.21
CA GLY A 51 8.06 -26.77 -11.48
C GLY A 51 8.63 -25.67 -12.36
N ARG A 52 8.36 -25.81 -13.67
CA ARG A 52 8.78 -24.88 -14.71
C ARG A 52 8.27 -23.46 -14.47
N GLY A 53 7.01 -23.29 -14.06
CA GLY A 53 6.44 -21.97 -13.82
C GLY A 53 7.12 -21.22 -12.67
N ALA A 54 7.40 -21.90 -11.55
CA ALA A 54 8.14 -21.32 -10.44
C ALA A 54 9.60 -20.98 -10.82
N GLU A 55 10.24 -21.82 -11.65
CA GLU A 55 11.55 -21.52 -12.22
C GLU A 55 11.54 -20.22 -13.03
N LEU A 56 10.58 -20.07 -13.95
CA LEU A 56 10.46 -18.88 -14.78
C LEU A 56 10.14 -17.64 -13.95
N ALA A 57 9.25 -17.75 -12.96
CA ALA A 57 8.90 -16.64 -12.07
C ALA A 57 10.13 -16.17 -11.27
N ALA A 58 10.91 -17.12 -10.73
CA ALA A 58 12.16 -16.82 -10.06
C ALA A 58 13.23 -16.27 -11.02
N ARG A 59 13.26 -16.68 -12.29
CA ARG A 59 14.22 -16.18 -13.27
C ARG A 59 13.94 -14.73 -13.67
N TYR A 60 12.69 -14.43 -14.00
CA TYR A 60 12.34 -13.15 -14.62
C TYR A 60 11.79 -12.14 -13.62
N CYS A 61 10.80 -12.51 -12.79
CA CYS A 61 10.07 -11.56 -11.94
C CYS A 61 10.91 -11.01 -10.78
N ARG A 62 11.99 -11.70 -10.37
CA ARG A 62 12.90 -11.21 -9.32
C ARG A 62 13.83 -10.07 -9.77
N SER A 63 13.83 -9.73 -11.05
CA SER A 63 14.82 -8.83 -11.65
C SER A 63 14.70 -7.38 -11.15
N CYS A 64 13.56 -7.00 -10.57
CA CYS A 64 13.30 -5.66 -10.03
C CYS A 64 13.06 -5.64 -8.52
N HIS A 65 12.40 -6.67 -7.97
CA HIS A 65 11.99 -6.77 -6.56
C HIS A 65 11.71 -8.25 -6.22
N ALA A 66 11.09 -8.54 -5.07
CA ALA A 66 10.70 -9.90 -4.68
C ALA A 66 9.75 -10.58 -5.71
N VAL A 67 9.78 -11.91 -5.81
CA VAL A 67 8.92 -12.64 -6.75
C VAL A 67 7.46 -12.59 -6.26
N PRO A 68 6.48 -12.15 -7.06
CA PRO A 68 5.11 -12.08 -6.58
C PRO A 68 4.56 -13.48 -6.24
N LEU A 69 3.82 -13.60 -5.14
CA LEU A 69 3.08 -14.83 -4.82
C LEU A 69 1.84 -14.94 -5.74
N PRO A 70 1.54 -16.12 -6.30
CA PRO A 70 0.33 -16.30 -7.12
C PRO A 70 -0.99 -15.96 -6.43
N SER A 71 -1.06 -16.02 -5.10
CA SER A 71 -2.25 -15.65 -4.31
C SER A 71 -2.52 -14.13 -4.22
N LEU A 72 -1.65 -13.29 -4.78
CA LEU A 72 -1.85 -11.83 -4.76
C LEU A 72 -2.92 -11.33 -5.72
N HIS A 73 -3.23 -12.08 -6.78
CA HIS A 73 -4.26 -11.73 -7.77
C HIS A 73 -5.13 -12.95 -8.11
N THR A 74 -6.32 -12.71 -8.67
CA THR A 74 -7.15 -13.80 -9.21
C THR A 74 -6.58 -14.32 -10.54
N PRO A 75 -6.95 -15.55 -10.98
CA PRO A 75 -6.54 -16.06 -12.28
C PRO A 75 -6.85 -15.13 -13.47
N GLU A 76 -7.93 -14.36 -13.38
CA GLU A 76 -8.35 -13.44 -14.44
C GLU A 76 -7.51 -12.15 -14.47
N GLU A 77 -6.97 -11.74 -13.32
CA GLU A 77 -6.14 -10.53 -13.17
C GLU A 77 -4.69 -10.76 -13.62
N TRP A 78 -4.17 -11.98 -13.44
CA TRP A 78 -2.76 -12.29 -13.67
C TRP A 78 -2.22 -11.99 -15.07
N PRO A 79 -2.94 -12.25 -16.19
CA PRO A 79 -2.45 -11.90 -17.52
C PRO A 79 -2.04 -10.43 -17.65
N ALA A 80 -2.84 -9.51 -17.11
CA ALA A 80 -2.55 -8.08 -17.16
C ALA A 80 -1.30 -7.72 -16.34
N VAL A 81 -1.17 -8.30 -15.13
CA VAL A 81 -0.04 -8.06 -14.23
C VAL A 81 1.28 -8.53 -14.85
N VAL A 82 1.30 -9.76 -15.40
CA VAL A 82 2.52 -10.32 -16.02
C VAL A 82 2.91 -9.53 -17.27
N GLU A 83 1.93 -9.06 -18.05
CA GLU A 83 2.19 -8.23 -19.22
C GLU A 83 2.76 -6.85 -18.85
N GLU A 84 2.24 -6.21 -17.80
CA GLU A 84 2.82 -4.96 -17.29
C GLU A 84 4.27 -5.15 -16.83
N MET A 85 4.57 -6.23 -16.11
CA MET A 85 5.94 -6.55 -15.69
C MET A 85 6.85 -6.70 -16.90
N ARG A 86 6.43 -7.47 -17.90
CA ARG A 86 7.19 -7.67 -19.15
C ARG A 86 7.42 -6.35 -19.89
N GLY A 87 6.40 -5.50 -19.99
CA GLY A 87 6.51 -4.18 -20.61
C GLY A 87 7.52 -3.28 -19.90
N ARG A 88 7.54 -3.29 -18.55
CA ARG A 88 8.53 -2.57 -17.73
C ARG A 88 9.95 -3.12 -17.88
N MET A 89 10.11 -4.43 -18.10
CA MET A 89 11.41 -5.03 -18.40
C MET A 89 11.93 -4.56 -19.76
N ILE A 90 11.07 -4.59 -20.79
CA ILE A 90 11.42 -4.22 -22.18
C ILE A 90 11.77 -2.74 -22.31
N SER A 91 11.08 -1.86 -21.58
CA SER A 91 11.30 -0.41 -21.68
C SER A 91 12.60 0.08 -21.03
N ARG A 92 13.37 -0.79 -20.34
CA ARG A 92 14.64 -0.42 -19.73
C ARG A 92 15.78 -0.40 -20.74
N VAL A 93 16.27 0.80 -21.05
CA VAL A 93 17.40 1.02 -21.98
C VAL A 93 18.75 1.03 -21.26
N MET A 94 18.88 1.74 -20.14
CA MET A 94 20.19 1.92 -19.46
C MET A 94 20.65 0.72 -18.64
N ALA A 95 19.71 -0.13 -18.21
CA ALA A 95 19.99 -1.37 -17.47
C ALA A 95 19.00 -2.44 -17.91
N PRO A 96 19.22 -3.06 -19.09
CA PRO A 96 18.33 -4.07 -19.64
C PRO A 96 18.18 -5.24 -18.67
N LEU A 97 16.95 -5.73 -18.55
CA LEU A 97 16.63 -6.92 -17.76
C LEU A 97 16.37 -8.10 -18.70
N PRO A 98 16.60 -9.35 -18.25
CA PRO A 98 16.20 -10.51 -19.01
C PRO A 98 14.68 -10.48 -19.24
N THR A 99 14.25 -10.71 -20.47
CA THR A 99 12.85 -10.76 -20.87
C THR A 99 12.47 -12.19 -21.27
N PRO A 100 11.30 -12.69 -20.85
CA PRO A 100 10.84 -14.00 -21.29
C PRO A 100 10.58 -14.00 -22.80
N SER A 101 10.87 -15.11 -23.47
CA SER A 101 10.33 -15.38 -24.81
C SER A 101 8.81 -15.43 -24.77
N ILE A 102 8.16 -15.37 -25.94
CA ILE A 102 6.69 -15.46 -26.02
C ILE A 102 6.16 -16.77 -25.39
N ALA A 103 6.82 -17.90 -25.66
CA ALA A 103 6.46 -19.18 -25.07
C ALA A 103 6.60 -19.17 -23.53
N GLU A 104 7.72 -18.68 -23.01
CA GLU A 104 7.92 -18.57 -21.55
C GLU A 104 6.95 -17.58 -20.90
N HIS A 105 6.56 -16.51 -21.60
CA HIS A 105 5.56 -15.57 -21.12
C HIS A 105 4.19 -16.26 -20.97
N HIS A 106 3.77 -17.07 -21.95
CA HIS A 106 2.55 -17.87 -21.83
C HIS A 106 2.64 -18.90 -20.69
N GLU A 107 3.78 -19.55 -20.49
CA GLU A 107 4.01 -20.48 -19.36
C GLU A 107 3.92 -19.74 -18.01
N LEU A 108 4.50 -18.54 -17.91
CA LEU A 108 4.41 -17.68 -16.73
C LEU A 108 2.97 -17.31 -16.42
N VAL A 109 2.22 -16.83 -17.42
CA VAL A 109 0.80 -16.49 -17.25
C VAL A 109 0.03 -17.73 -16.77
N ALA A 110 0.16 -18.86 -17.46
CA ALA A 110 -0.53 -20.09 -17.09
C ALA A 110 -0.22 -20.54 -15.65
N TYR A 111 1.03 -20.39 -15.21
CA TYR A 111 1.44 -20.69 -13.84
C TYR A 111 0.73 -19.78 -12.82
N PHE A 112 0.77 -18.47 -13.04
CA PHE A 112 0.11 -17.51 -12.15
C PHE A 112 -1.41 -17.67 -12.14
N GLN A 113 -2.02 -18.02 -13.27
CA GLN A 113 -3.44 -18.33 -13.35
C GLN A 113 -3.79 -19.60 -12.58
N ARG A 114 -3.00 -20.68 -12.73
CA ARG A 114 -3.23 -21.96 -12.03
C ARG A 114 -3.22 -21.81 -10.52
N TYR A 115 -2.33 -20.99 -9.99
CA TYR A 115 -2.15 -20.79 -8.55
C TYR A 115 -2.72 -19.45 -8.06
N GLY A 116 -3.50 -18.77 -8.91
CA GLY A 116 -4.18 -17.53 -8.58
C GLY A 116 -5.06 -17.69 -7.35
N ARG A 117 -5.24 -16.60 -6.60
CA ARG A 117 -6.24 -16.58 -5.53
C ARG A 117 -7.60 -16.92 -6.12
N ALA A 118 -8.29 -17.90 -5.56
CA ALA A 118 -9.66 -18.19 -5.96
C ALA A 118 -10.48 -16.88 -5.96
N PRO A 119 -11.33 -16.63 -6.97
CA PRO A 119 -12.27 -15.53 -6.88
C PRO A 119 -12.99 -15.66 -5.54
N ALA A 120 -13.06 -14.58 -4.77
CA ALA A 120 -13.96 -14.56 -3.63
C ALA A 120 -15.35 -14.95 -4.16
N ASP A 121 -16.17 -15.66 -3.39
CA ASP A 121 -17.57 -15.86 -3.77
C ASP A 121 -18.23 -14.49 -3.86
N ARG A 122 -18.22 -13.89 -5.07
CA ARG A 122 -18.83 -12.58 -5.34
C ARG A 122 -20.36 -12.69 -5.40
N ASP A 123 -20.87 -13.92 -5.28
CA ASP A 123 -22.29 -14.27 -5.18
C ASP A 123 -22.70 -14.70 -3.77
N ALA A 124 -21.76 -14.82 -2.84
CA ALA A 124 -22.08 -14.68 -1.42
C ALA A 124 -22.21 -13.18 -1.15
N GLU A 125 -23.33 -12.60 -1.62
CA GLU A 125 -23.88 -11.39 -1.03
C GLU A 125 -23.68 -11.49 0.49
N PRO A 126 -23.19 -10.44 1.16
CA PRO A 126 -23.48 -10.31 2.58
C PRO A 126 -24.99 -10.48 2.65
N THR A 127 -25.48 -11.56 3.26
CA THR A 127 -26.86 -11.55 3.72
C THR A 127 -26.88 -10.34 4.63
N GLU A 128 -27.41 -9.24 4.10
CA GLU A 128 -27.85 -8.09 4.84
C GLU A 128 -28.59 -8.71 6.02
N THR A 129 -27.95 -8.68 7.19
CA THR A 129 -28.61 -8.99 8.44
C THR A 129 -29.88 -8.19 8.37
N ALA A 130 -31.00 -8.89 8.24
CA ALA A 130 -32.31 -8.35 8.04
C ALA A 130 -32.41 -7.02 8.79
N VAL A 131 -32.37 -5.91 8.05
CA VAL A 131 -32.92 -4.67 8.55
C VAL A 131 -34.40 -5.00 8.61
N ALA A 132 -34.86 -5.37 9.81
CA ALA A 132 -36.27 -5.43 10.11
C ALA A 132 -36.93 -4.17 9.52
N PRO A 133 -38.13 -4.27 8.91
CA PRO A 133 -38.80 -3.08 8.44
C PRO A 133 -38.88 -2.09 9.61
N GLU A 134 -38.26 -0.93 9.40
CA GLU A 134 -38.34 0.19 10.32
C GLU A 134 -39.83 0.48 10.50
N ALA A 135 -40.35 0.08 11.67
CA ALA A 135 -41.72 0.35 12.02
C ALA A 135 -41.89 1.87 11.99
N ASP A 136 -42.83 2.29 11.17
CA ASP A 136 -43.45 3.61 11.14
C ASP A 136 -43.49 4.19 12.56
N ALA A 137 -42.56 5.11 12.85
CA ALA A 137 -42.58 5.84 14.10
C ALA A 137 -43.82 6.75 14.06
N PRO A 138 -44.74 6.66 15.02
CA PRO A 138 -45.88 7.58 15.04
C PRO A 138 -45.35 9.01 15.17
N ALA A 139 -45.91 9.88 14.34
CA ALA A 139 -45.76 11.33 14.41
C ALA A 139 -45.80 11.79 15.87
N LYS A 140 -44.79 12.57 16.28
CA LYS A 140 -44.85 13.26 17.57
C LYS A 140 -45.99 14.27 17.51
N ASP A 141 -47.00 14.00 18.31
CA ASP A 141 -48.00 14.95 18.78
C ASP A 141 -47.27 16.02 19.62
N ASP A 142 -47.17 17.24 19.10
CA ASP A 142 -46.65 18.40 19.81
C ASP A 142 -47.71 18.85 20.83
N GLY A 143 -47.86 18.06 21.87
CA GLY A 143 -48.80 18.28 22.97
C GLY A 143 -48.58 19.65 23.62
N ALA A 144 -49.61 20.48 23.52
CA ALA A 144 -49.78 21.70 24.29
C ALA A 144 -49.57 21.44 25.80
N PRO A 145 -49.01 22.40 26.56
CA PRO A 145 -48.79 22.22 27.99
C PRO A 145 -50.14 22.08 28.73
N ALA A 146 -50.24 21.01 29.52
CA ALA A 146 -51.36 20.76 30.42
C ALA A 146 -51.55 21.91 31.44
N PRO A 147 -52.79 22.24 31.83
CA PRO A 147 -53.05 23.21 32.89
C PRO A 147 -52.59 22.66 34.25
N ARG A 148 -52.10 23.57 35.10
CA ARG A 148 -51.59 23.25 36.44
C ARG A 148 -52.74 22.76 37.35
N PRO A 149 -52.52 21.71 38.17
CA PRO A 149 -53.48 21.30 39.16
C PRO A 149 -53.62 22.36 40.25
N GLY A 150 -54.87 22.74 40.51
CA GLY A 150 -55.26 23.75 41.47
C GLY A 150 -54.91 23.38 42.91
N GLU A 151 -54.44 24.41 43.60
CA GLU A 151 -54.53 24.59 45.04
C GLU A 151 -55.98 24.40 45.53
N GLY A 152 -56.16 23.41 46.39
CA GLY A 152 -56.84 23.52 47.68
C GLY A 152 -58.34 23.84 47.69
N ASP A 153 -59.15 22.80 47.86
CA ASP A 153 -60.37 22.90 48.64
C ASP A 153 -60.02 23.21 50.10
N VAL A 154 -60.34 24.41 50.55
CA VAL A 154 -60.50 24.74 51.99
C VAL A 154 -61.97 24.55 52.32
N ALA A 155 -62.28 23.46 53.01
CA ALA A 155 -63.53 23.31 53.73
C ALA A 155 -63.41 23.96 55.12
N GLY A 156 -64.40 24.79 55.48
CA GLY A 156 -64.75 25.07 56.88
C GLY A 156 -64.78 26.55 57.27
N ASN A 157 -65.93 27.20 57.12
CA ASN A 157 -66.88 27.50 58.22
C ASN A 157 -68.10 28.25 57.69
#